data_AF-A0A2S9H315-F1
#
_entry.id   AF-A0A2S9H315-F1
#
_cell.length_a   1.000
_cell.length_b   1.000
_cell.length_c   1.000
_cell.angle_alpha   90.00
_cell.angle_beta   90.00
_cell.angle_gamma   90.00
#
_symmetry.space_group_name_H-M   'P 1'
#
loop_
_entity.id
_entity.type
_entity.pdbx_description
1 polymer ?
#
loop_
_entity_poly.entity_id
_entity_poly.type
_entity_poly.pdbx_seq_one_letter_code
_entity_poly.pdbx_strand_id
1 'polypeptide(L)'
;MKPDCRIWAVTAYFNPCAYKSRRENYRLFRERLNIPLLAIELRCNDHFDLSDDDADIVVRVAEGSSLWQKERLLNVAVNHLPSDVEYIVFVDCDIIFERSDWADELQRVLEHFPVVQCYSELVDLPKDHNSSEKMPNSISGYSVAWLAQSGELDGPLKSDTARRRSSAGGAWAVRRDLIKKHNLYDVMVLGGADRLFAYACLGKFEEAITLARLGPRRAQHYLDWAKPLHQTVCGNIGVIEGRIYHLWHGTVSDRRYIERHEALENAGFDPDQHIALGTSGAWEWTSAAPASLRRLAQDHFQARNEDS
;
A
#
# COMPACT_ATOMS: atom_id res chain seq x y z
N MET A 1 3.05 11.24 -30.89
CA MET A 1 3.52 10.11 -30.07
C MET A 1 3.74 10.63 -28.67
N LYS A 2 2.95 10.17 -27.68
CA LYS A 2 3.35 10.34 -26.27
C LYS A 2 4.72 9.63 -26.13
N PRO A 3 5.70 10.17 -25.39
CA PRO A 3 6.95 9.45 -25.16
C PRO A 3 6.62 8.07 -24.60
N ASP A 4 7.34 7.03 -25.06
CA ASP A 4 7.26 5.66 -24.54
C ASP A 4 7.44 5.69 -23.02
N CYS A 5 6.33 5.76 -22.28
CA CYS A 5 6.35 5.93 -20.85
C CYS A 5 6.56 4.55 -20.21
N ARG A 6 7.83 4.24 -19.91
CA ARG A 6 8.24 2.99 -19.27
C ARG A 6 7.82 2.87 -17.81
N ILE A 7 7.28 3.95 -17.22
CA ILE A 7 6.87 4.06 -15.82
C ILE A 7 5.35 4.15 -15.76
N TRP A 8 4.71 3.29 -14.96
CA TRP A 8 3.28 3.36 -14.69
C TRP A 8 3.00 3.35 -13.20
N ALA A 9 2.07 4.20 -12.78
CA ALA A 9 1.47 4.08 -11.46
C ALA A 9 0.44 2.94 -11.45
N VAL A 10 0.36 2.25 -10.32
CA VAL A 10 -0.65 1.25 -10.03
C VAL A 10 -1.24 1.54 -8.65
N THR A 11 -2.56 1.68 -8.58
CA THR A 11 -3.28 1.88 -7.32
C THR A 11 -4.43 0.91 -7.18
N ALA A 12 -4.82 0.61 -5.95
CA ALA A 12 -5.98 -0.22 -5.64
C ALA A 12 -7.03 0.61 -4.89
N TYR A 13 -8.28 0.46 -5.30
CA TYR A 13 -9.42 1.17 -4.75
C TYR A 13 -10.51 0.19 -4.29
N PHE A 14 -11.06 0.42 -3.10
CA PHE A 14 -12.23 -0.28 -2.59
C PHE A 14 -12.84 0.50 -1.43
N ASN A 15 -14.18 0.53 -1.39
CA ASN A 15 -14.93 1.38 -0.47
C ASN A 15 -16.12 0.63 0.17
N PRO A 16 -15.86 -0.37 1.03
CA PRO A 16 -16.92 -1.21 1.62
C PRO A 16 -17.87 -0.46 2.56
N CYS A 17 -17.52 0.76 2.98
CA CYS A 17 -18.36 1.59 3.84
C CYS A 17 -18.94 2.81 3.13
N ALA A 18 -18.73 2.94 1.81
CA ALA A 18 -19.20 4.06 1.00
C ALA A 18 -18.79 5.44 1.58
N TYR A 19 -17.58 5.54 2.14
CA TYR A 19 -17.03 6.79 2.64
C TYR A 19 -16.82 7.77 1.49
N LYS A 20 -17.19 9.03 1.69
CA LYS A 20 -17.09 10.10 0.69
C LYS A 20 -15.64 10.54 0.50
N SER A 21 -14.89 10.64 1.60
CA SER A 21 -13.47 11.02 1.62
C SER A 21 -12.62 10.16 0.70
N ARG A 22 -12.90 8.85 0.60
CA ARG A 22 -12.21 7.91 -0.30
C ARG A 22 -12.29 8.34 -1.76
N ARG A 23 -13.49 8.72 -2.22
CA ARG A 23 -13.72 9.12 -3.61
C ARG A 23 -13.14 10.51 -3.89
N GLU A 24 -13.29 11.43 -2.94
CA GLU A 24 -12.74 12.79 -3.03
C GLU A 24 -11.21 12.76 -3.09
N ASN A 25 -10.57 11.98 -2.21
CA ASN A 25 -9.12 11.79 -2.19
C ASN A 25 -8.63 11.16 -3.48
N TYR A 26 -9.29 10.11 -3.98
CA TYR A 26 -8.93 9.51 -5.26
C TYR A 26 -8.96 10.53 -6.40
N ARG A 27 -9.99 11.38 -6.47
CA ARG A 27 -10.12 12.42 -7.51
C ARG A 27 -8.92 13.37 -7.46
N LEU A 28 -8.58 13.85 -6.27
CA LEU A 28 -7.47 14.78 -6.07
C LEU A 28 -6.11 14.13 -6.35
N PHE A 29 -5.91 12.89 -5.90
CA PHE A 29 -4.74 12.06 -6.25
C PHE A 29 -4.58 11.95 -7.77
N ARG A 30 -5.64 11.56 -8.48
CA ARG A 30 -5.59 11.41 -9.95
C ARG A 30 -5.30 12.72 -10.64
N GLU A 31 -5.92 13.82 -10.21
CA GLU A 31 -5.71 15.17 -10.77
C GLU A 31 -4.25 15.64 -10.64
N ARG A 32 -3.56 15.24 -9.56
CA ARG A 32 -2.17 15.64 -9.28
C ARG A 32 -1.12 14.64 -9.78
N LEU A 33 -1.51 13.42 -10.12
CA LEU A 33 -0.58 12.42 -10.65
C LEU A 33 -0.27 12.68 -12.13
N ASN A 34 1.02 12.86 -12.43
CA ASN A 34 1.53 13.25 -13.75
C ASN A 34 2.14 12.11 -14.57
N ILE A 35 1.94 10.86 -14.15
CA ILE A 35 2.29 9.65 -14.93
C ILE A 35 1.02 8.83 -15.24
N PRO A 36 1.05 7.95 -16.25
CA PRO A 36 -0.07 7.06 -16.55
C PRO A 36 -0.45 6.21 -15.34
N LEU A 37 -1.75 6.02 -15.13
CA LEU A 37 -2.30 5.27 -13.99
C LEU A 37 -3.07 4.04 -14.47
N LEU A 38 -2.77 2.90 -13.85
CA LEU A 38 -3.68 1.77 -13.79
C LEU A 38 -4.33 1.73 -12.40
N ALA A 39 -5.66 1.85 -12.37
CA ALA A 39 -6.44 1.69 -11.15
C ALA A 39 -7.18 0.35 -11.18
N ILE A 40 -7.06 -0.45 -10.12
CA ILE A 40 -7.88 -1.63 -9.92
C ILE A 40 -8.90 -1.39 -8.82
N GLU A 41 -10.15 -1.71 -9.10
CA GLU A 41 -11.24 -1.56 -8.14
C GLU A 41 -11.84 -2.91 -7.78
N LEU A 42 -11.95 -3.19 -6.47
CA LEU A 42 -12.80 -4.26 -5.96
C LEU A 42 -14.18 -3.71 -5.62
N ARG A 43 -15.21 -4.27 -6.25
CA ARG A 43 -16.60 -3.97 -5.92
C ARG A 43 -16.94 -4.50 -4.52
N CYS A 44 -17.22 -3.58 -3.60
CA CYS A 44 -17.67 -3.93 -2.25
C CYS A 44 -19.17 -3.74 -2.03
N ASN A 45 -19.83 -2.96 -2.90
CA ASN A 45 -21.25 -2.65 -2.86
C ASN A 45 -21.92 -3.08 -4.18
N ASP A 46 -23.15 -2.65 -4.43
CA ASP A 46 -23.85 -3.00 -5.68
C ASP A 46 -23.30 -2.31 -6.94
N HIS A 47 -22.31 -1.43 -6.80
CA HIS A 47 -21.72 -0.64 -7.89
C HIS A 47 -20.20 -0.48 -7.75
N PHE A 48 -19.57 -0.04 -8.83
CA PHE A 48 -18.20 0.46 -8.88
C PHE A 48 -18.21 1.99 -8.72
N ASP A 49 -17.27 2.53 -7.95
CA ASP A 49 -17.08 3.97 -7.74
C ASP A 49 -16.28 4.61 -8.89
N LEU A 50 -15.39 3.84 -9.55
CA LEU A 50 -14.53 4.32 -10.62
C LEU A 50 -15.13 4.07 -12.01
N SER A 51 -15.21 5.14 -12.80
CA SER A 51 -15.57 5.15 -14.22
C SER A 51 -14.32 4.95 -15.11
N ASP A 52 -14.51 4.73 -16.41
CA ASP A 52 -13.37 4.53 -17.34
C ASP A 52 -12.47 5.78 -17.48
N ASP A 53 -12.98 6.96 -17.13
CA ASP A 53 -12.24 8.23 -17.20
C ASP A 53 -11.39 8.51 -15.93
N ASP A 54 -11.48 7.64 -14.91
CA ASP A 54 -10.79 7.84 -13.63
C ASP A 54 -9.32 7.39 -13.63
N ALA A 55 -8.86 6.69 -14.67
CA ALA A 55 -7.47 6.28 -14.85
C ALA A 55 -7.18 6.01 -16.34
N ASP A 56 -5.91 5.86 -16.72
CA ASP A 56 -5.54 5.48 -18.08
C ASP A 56 -5.93 4.01 -18.38
N ILE A 57 -5.95 3.16 -17.36
CA ILE A 57 -6.52 1.81 -17.38
C ILE A 57 -7.32 1.59 -16.09
N VAL A 58 -8.58 1.14 -16.21
CA VAL A 58 -9.42 0.77 -15.06
C VAL A 58 -9.73 -0.73 -15.12
N VAL A 59 -9.28 -1.47 -14.10
CA VAL A 59 -9.56 -2.90 -13.93
C VAL A 59 -10.65 -3.07 -12.87
N ARG A 60 -11.74 -3.76 -13.22
CA ARG A 60 -12.89 -3.96 -12.32
C ARG A 60 -12.99 -5.41 -11.87
N VAL A 61 -12.91 -5.62 -10.56
CA VAL A 61 -13.04 -6.93 -9.91
C VAL A 61 -14.42 -7.01 -9.26
N ALA A 62 -15.31 -7.79 -9.89
CA ALA A 62 -16.72 -7.88 -9.48
C ALA A 62 -16.97 -8.82 -8.29
N GLU A 63 -16.07 -9.77 -8.07
CA GLU A 63 -16.17 -10.85 -7.07
C GLU A 63 -14.94 -10.81 -6.14
N GLY A 64 -15.18 -10.99 -4.84
CA GLY A 64 -14.16 -10.98 -3.80
C GLY A 64 -14.78 -10.74 -2.43
N SER A 65 -14.09 -11.12 -1.35
CA SER A 65 -14.54 -10.85 0.01
C SER A 65 -14.12 -9.46 0.50
N SER A 66 -14.95 -8.82 1.33
CA SER A 66 -14.62 -7.56 2.00
C SER A 66 -13.50 -7.77 3.03
N LEU A 67 -12.27 -7.71 2.55
CA LEU A 67 -11.01 -7.84 3.26
C LEU A 67 -10.14 -6.64 2.89
N TRP A 68 -9.14 -6.32 3.71
CA TRP A 68 -8.09 -5.42 3.25
C TRP A 68 -7.19 -6.18 2.28
N GLN A 69 -7.42 -6.01 0.98
CA GLN A 69 -6.74 -6.76 -0.07
C GLN A 69 -5.91 -5.88 -1.02
N LYS A 70 -5.41 -4.73 -0.55
CA LYS A 70 -4.68 -3.77 -1.38
C LYS A 70 -3.59 -4.44 -2.21
N GLU A 71 -2.67 -5.15 -1.55
CA GLU A 71 -1.54 -5.81 -2.19
C GLU A 71 -1.98 -6.94 -3.14
N ARG A 72 -3.09 -7.61 -2.84
CA ARG A 72 -3.65 -8.63 -3.73
C ARG A 72 -4.15 -8.02 -5.04
N LEU A 73 -4.90 -6.93 -4.93
CA LEU A 73 -5.42 -6.21 -6.09
C LEU A 73 -4.26 -5.63 -6.90
N LEU A 74 -3.23 -5.08 -6.26
CA LEU A 74 -2.01 -4.63 -6.94
C LEU A 74 -1.33 -5.78 -7.71
N ASN A 75 -1.21 -6.99 -7.14
CA ASN A 75 -0.69 -8.15 -7.86
C ASN A 75 -1.51 -8.51 -9.11
N VAL A 76 -2.85 -8.42 -9.04
CA VAL A 76 -3.75 -8.65 -10.19
C VAL A 76 -3.58 -7.55 -11.24
N ALA A 77 -3.52 -6.29 -10.80
CA ALA A 77 -3.40 -5.12 -11.66
C ALA A 77 -2.14 -5.14 -12.53
N VAL A 78 -1.00 -5.58 -12.00
CA VAL A 78 0.28 -5.64 -12.73
C VAL A 78 0.22 -6.50 -14.01
N ASN A 79 -0.67 -7.49 -14.04
CA ASN A 79 -0.87 -8.34 -15.21
C ASN A 79 -1.61 -7.63 -16.36
N HIS A 80 -2.25 -6.49 -16.08
CA HIS A 80 -2.99 -5.68 -17.05
C HIS A 80 -2.16 -4.50 -17.58
N LEU A 81 -0.94 -4.29 -17.07
CA LEU A 81 -0.04 -3.25 -17.56
C LEU A 81 0.46 -3.56 -18.98
N PRO A 82 0.60 -2.54 -19.86
CA PRO A 82 1.21 -2.68 -21.18
C PRO A 82 2.55 -3.42 -21.13
N SER A 83 2.86 -4.23 -22.15
CA SER A 83 4.02 -5.14 -22.11
C SER A 83 5.38 -4.45 -22.05
N ASP A 84 5.44 -3.20 -22.52
CA ASP A 84 6.61 -2.31 -22.58
C ASP A 84 6.87 -1.55 -21.27
N VAL A 85 5.97 -1.65 -20.27
CA VAL A 85 6.22 -1.10 -18.93
C VAL A 85 7.37 -1.84 -18.25
N GLU A 86 8.39 -1.08 -17.86
CA GLU A 86 9.61 -1.55 -17.20
C GLU A 86 9.57 -1.29 -15.69
N TYR A 87 9.01 -0.15 -15.29
CA TYR A 87 8.97 0.32 -13.91
C TYR A 87 7.53 0.53 -13.44
N ILE A 88 7.26 0.08 -12.22
CA ILE A 88 5.93 0.12 -11.62
C ILE A 88 6.02 0.93 -10.35
N VAL A 89 5.11 1.89 -10.18
CA VAL A 89 4.96 2.70 -8.97
C VAL A 89 3.66 2.30 -8.28
N PHE A 90 3.74 1.50 -7.22
CA PHE A 90 2.61 1.29 -6.33
C PHE A 90 2.39 2.54 -5.50
N VAL A 91 1.20 3.11 -5.59
CA VAL A 91 0.88 4.37 -4.89
C VAL A 91 -0.50 4.29 -4.24
N ASP A 92 -0.58 4.72 -2.99
CA ASP A 92 -1.84 4.88 -2.28
C ASP A 92 -2.61 6.06 -2.89
N CYS A 93 -3.92 5.90 -3.13
CA CYS A 93 -4.75 6.88 -3.82
C CYS A 93 -5.15 8.09 -2.94
N ASP A 94 -4.39 8.34 -1.88
CA ASP A 94 -4.50 9.46 -0.93
C ASP A 94 -3.18 10.26 -0.85
N ILE A 95 -2.27 10.07 -1.80
CA ILE A 95 -0.96 10.72 -1.85
C ILE A 95 -0.90 11.83 -2.90
N ILE A 96 -0.25 12.94 -2.59
CA ILE A 96 0.12 13.99 -3.54
C ILE A 96 1.62 14.21 -3.48
N PHE A 97 2.30 14.14 -4.62
CA PHE A 97 3.71 14.53 -4.74
C PHE A 97 3.84 16.05 -4.84
N GLU A 98 4.71 16.66 -4.04
CA GLU A 98 4.99 18.11 -4.10
C GLU A 98 5.76 18.47 -5.38
N ARG A 99 6.76 17.66 -5.70
CA ARG A 99 7.61 17.81 -6.88
C ARG A 99 6.89 17.27 -8.11
N SER A 100 6.98 17.95 -9.25
CA SER A 100 6.49 17.45 -10.54
C SER A 100 7.52 16.61 -11.28
N ASP A 101 8.81 16.74 -10.98
CA ASP A 101 9.93 16.06 -11.64
C ASP A 101 10.31 14.72 -10.96
N TRP A 102 9.55 14.28 -9.96
CA TRP A 102 9.83 13.06 -9.18
C TRP A 102 9.94 11.80 -10.06
N ALA A 103 9.10 11.69 -11.09
CA ALA A 103 9.09 10.54 -12.00
C ALA A 103 10.31 10.53 -12.93
N ASP A 104 10.80 11.70 -13.34
CA ASP A 104 12.00 11.84 -14.17
C ASP A 104 13.27 11.49 -13.37
N GLU A 105 13.29 11.83 -12.07
CA GLU A 105 14.34 11.39 -11.15
C GLU A 105 14.27 9.88 -10.90
N LEU A 106 13.06 9.34 -10.71
CA LEU A 106 12.83 7.94 -10.39
C LEU A 106 13.47 6.98 -11.39
N GLN A 107 13.41 7.29 -12.68
CA GLN A 107 14.02 6.46 -13.71
C GLN A 107 15.53 6.24 -13.46
N ARG A 108 16.25 7.32 -13.12
CA ARG A 108 17.71 7.27 -12.86
C ARG A 108 18.03 6.52 -11.57
N VAL A 109 17.17 6.62 -10.56
CA VAL A 109 17.36 5.91 -9.28
C VAL A 109 17.12 4.41 -9.47
N LEU A 110 16.10 4.00 -10.24
CA LEU A 110 15.80 2.58 -10.50
C LEU A 110 16.87 1.85 -11.35
N GLU A 111 17.77 2.58 -12.02
CA GLU A 111 18.96 1.99 -12.65
C GLU A 111 19.95 1.43 -11.62
N HIS A 112 19.94 1.95 -10.39
CA HIS A 112 20.91 1.62 -9.33
C HIS A 112 20.27 0.85 -8.17
N PHE A 113 18.95 0.99 -7.98
CA PHE A 113 18.22 0.41 -6.87
C PHE A 113 17.08 -0.48 -7.37
N PRO A 114 16.96 -1.75 -6.92
CA PRO A 114 15.86 -2.64 -7.31
C PRO A 114 14.49 -2.18 -6.80
N VAL A 115 14.47 -1.40 -5.71
CA VAL A 115 13.29 -0.87 -5.04
C VAL A 115 13.58 0.56 -4.60
N VAL A 116 12.63 1.46 -4.78
CA VAL A 116 12.75 2.88 -4.41
C VAL A 116 11.49 3.32 -3.66
N GLN A 117 11.63 4.02 -2.54
CA GLN A 117 10.50 4.72 -1.94
C GLN A 117 10.43 6.14 -2.51
N CYS A 118 9.28 6.54 -3.06
CA CYS A 118 9.19 7.70 -3.95
C CYS A 118 9.11 9.06 -3.23
N TYR A 119 9.56 9.14 -1.98
CA TYR A 119 9.60 10.35 -1.18
C TYR A 119 10.55 10.18 0.01
N SER A 120 10.99 11.28 0.61
CA SER A 120 11.74 11.31 1.87
C SER A 120 10.89 11.89 3.00
N GLU A 121 10.13 12.96 2.73
CA GLU A 121 9.32 13.67 3.72
C GLU A 121 7.83 13.40 3.55
N LEU A 122 7.13 13.26 4.67
CA LEU A 122 5.68 13.10 4.71
C LEU A 122 5.04 14.24 5.50
N VAL A 123 4.00 14.83 4.93
CA VAL A 123 3.11 15.79 5.59
C VAL A 123 1.69 15.26 5.59
N ASP A 124 1.13 15.05 6.77
CA ASP A 124 -0.29 14.71 6.91
C ASP A 124 -1.13 15.98 6.81
N LEU A 125 -2.09 16.02 5.88
CA LEU A 125 -3.00 17.14 5.75
C LEU A 125 -4.09 17.06 6.83
N PRO A 126 -4.54 18.21 7.38
CA PRO A 126 -5.68 18.23 8.29
C PRO A 126 -6.98 17.91 7.54
N LYS A 127 -7.99 17.46 8.28
CA LYS A 127 -9.32 17.07 7.76
C LYS A 127 -9.93 18.09 6.81
N ASP A 128 -9.93 19.35 7.23
CA ASP A 128 -10.63 20.43 6.52
C ASP A 128 -9.71 21.17 5.54
N HIS A 129 -8.58 20.57 5.15
CA HIS A 129 -7.65 21.23 4.26
C HIS A 129 -8.26 21.43 2.87
N ASN A 130 -8.43 22.69 2.48
CA ASN A 130 -8.93 23.03 1.16
C ASN A 130 -7.78 23.11 0.16
N SER A 131 -7.99 22.58 -1.05
CA SER A 131 -7.07 22.71 -2.18
C SER A 131 -6.59 24.13 -2.50
N SER A 132 -7.35 25.17 -2.12
CA SER A 132 -6.95 26.58 -2.28
C SER A 132 -6.02 27.10 -1.18
N GLU A 133 -5.90 26.39 -0.06
CA GLU A 133 -5.01 26.76 1.03
C GLU A 133 -3.56 26.46 0.68
N LYS A 134 -2.66 27.20 1.32
CA LYS A 134 -1.23 26.91 1.21
C LYS A 134 -0.94 25.56 1.88
N MET A 135 -0.20 24.70 1.17
CA MET A 135 0.23 23.42 1.72
C MET A 135 1.02 23.59 3.02
N PRO A 136 0.75 22.78 4.06
CA PRO A 136 1.53 22.81 5.29
C PRO A 136 2.99 22.41 5.06
N ASN A 137 3.89 22.97 5.87
CA ASN A 137 5.32 22.65 5.84
C ASN A 137 5.78 21.79 7.04
N SER A 138 4.87 21.41 7.95
CA SER A 138 5.24 20.63 9.13
C SER A 138 5.36 19.15 8.78
N ILE A 139 6.59 18.63 8.80
CA ILE A 139 6.89 17.23 8.53
C ILE A 139 6.29 16.34 9.64
N SER A 140 5.39 15.44 9.26
CA SER A 140 4.77 14.43 10.12
C SER A 140 5.60 13.16 10.24
N GLY A 141 6.45 12.87 9.25
CA GLY A 141 7.28 11.68 9.25
C GLY A 141 8.27 11.64 8.10
N TYR A 142 9.06 10.58 8.07
CA TYR A 142 10.00 10.30 7.00
C TYR A 142 9.77 8.91 6.44
N SER A 143 10.08 8.75 5.16
CA SER A 143 10.06 7.46 4.51
C SER A 143 11.08 6.52 5.16
N VAL A 144 10.78 5.22 5.19
CA VAL A 144 11.69 4.21 5.74
C VAL A 144 12.99 4.15 4.94
N ALA A 145 12.93 4.32 3.62
CA ALA A 145 14.12 4.36 2.77
C ALA A 145 15.04 5.54 3.13
N TRP A 146 14.48 6.73 3.35
CA TRP A 146 15.25 7.90 3.79
C TRP A 146 15.95 7.64 5.12
N LEU A 147 15.19 7.16 6.12
CA LEU A 147 15.75 6.87 7.46
C LEU A 147 16.85 5.80 7.39
N ALA A 148 16.72 4.79 6.53
CA ALA A 148 17.73 3.77 6.36
C ALA A 148 19.01 4.34 5.74
N GLN A 149 18.89 5.17 4.69
CA GLN A 149 20.03 5.78 4.02
C GLN A 149 20.73 6.85 4.86
N SER A 150 19.98 7.64 5.65
CA SER A 150 20.54 8.67 6.52
C SER A 150 21.18 8.10 7.80
N GLY A 151 21.05 6.79 8.05
CA GLY A 151 21.53 6.15 9.27
C GLY A 151 20.67 6.45 10.51
N GLU A 152 19.50 7.07 10.33
CA GLU A 152 18.57 7.42 11.41
C GLU A 152 17.57 6.30 11.74
N LEU A 153 17.63 5.19 11.03
CA LEU A 153 16.82 4.00 11.31
C LEU A 153 17.41 3.18 12.48
N ASP A 154 17.34 3.76 13.68
CA ASP A 154 17.66 3.06 14.93
C ASP A 154 16.43 2.32 15.46
N GLY A 155 16.54 1.00 15.60
CA GLY A 155 15.48 0.13 16.11
C GLY A 155 14.24 -0.05 15.21
N PRO A 156 13.08 -0.38 15.81
CA PRO A 156 11.81 -0.56 15.10
C PRO A 156 11.29 0.73 14.44
N LEU A 157 10.57 0.59 13.32
CA LEU A 157 9.92 1.72 12.66
C LEU A 157 8.93 2.39 13.64
N LYS A 158 9.03 3.71 13.78
CA LYS A 158 8.17 4.51 14.66
C LYS A 158 6.70 4.42 14.21
N SER A 159 5.78 4.29 15.16
CA SER A 159 4.34 4.16 14.91
C SER A 159 3.75 5.40 14.27
N ASP A 160 2.53 5.26 13.71
CA ASP A 160 1.80 6.37 13.08
C ASP A 160 1.38 7.48 14.07
N THR A 161 1.40 7.18 15.37
CA THR A 161 1.11 8.14 16.45
C THR A 161 2.34 8.89 16.95
N ALA A 162 3.54 8.54 16.47
CA ALA A 162 4.77 9.22 16.85
C ALA A 162 4.80 10.64 16.27
N ARG A 163 5.41 11.58 17.00
CA ARG A 163 5.61 12.98 16.53
C ARG A 163 6.33 13.06 15.17
N ARG A 164 7.21 12.09 14.89
CA ARG A 164 7.85 11.87 13.59
C ARG A 164 7.79 10.38 13.28
N ARG A 165 6.83 9.96 12.47
CA ARG A 165 6.61 8.55 12.13
C ARG A 165 7.58 8.04 11.08
N SER A 166 7.81 6.72 11.09
CA SER A 166 8.52 6.01 10.03
C SER A 166 7.48 5.48 9.05
N SER A 167 7.36 6.12 7.89
CA SER A 167 6.32 5.81 6.92
C SER A 167 6.76 4.70 5.97
N ALA A 168 6.17 3.52 6.13
CA ALA A 168 6.43 2.37 5.28
C ALA A 168 5.52 2.29 4.05
N GLY A 169 4.42 3.04 4.02
CA GLY A 169 3.44 3.05 2.92
C GLY A 169 3.60 4.24 1.97
N GLY A 170 2.50 4.63 1.32
CA GLY A 170 2.44 5.80 0.45
C GLY A 170 2.81 5.50 -0.99
N ALA A 171 4.09 5.37 -1.30
CA ALA A 171 4.56 5.17 -2.69
C ALA A 171 5.88 4.41 -2.77
N TRP A 172 5.86 3.28 -3.50
CA TRP A 172 7.01 2.43 -3.79
C TRP A 172 7.12 2.15 -5.27
N ALA A 173 8.33 2.29 -5.81
CA ALA A 173 8.65 1.96 -7.17
C ALA A 173 9.60 0.77 -7.26
N VAL A 174 9.40 -0.05 -8.28
CA VAL A 174 10.12 -1.30 -8.49
C VAL A 174 10.27 -1.57 -9.98
N ARG A 175 11.26 -2.38 -10.35
CA ARG A 175 11.29 -3.00 -11.67
C ARG A 175 10.19 -4.05 -11.78
N ARG A 176 9.56 -4.14 -12.96
CA ARG A 176 8.47 -5.10 -13.21
C ARG A 176 8.89 -6.55 -13.03
N ASP A 177 10.14 -6.90 -13.36
CA ASP A 177 10.69 -8.24 -13.19
C ASP A 177 10.76 -8.68 -11.72
N LEU A 178 11.04 -7.76 -10.79
CA LEU A 178 11.04 -8.03 -9.35
C LEU A 178 9.65 -8.50 -8.88
N ILE A 179 8.60 -7.80 -9.30
CA ILE A 179 7.22 -8.16 -8.92
C ILE A 179 6.75 -9.41 -9.65
N LYS A 180 7.08 -9.58 -10.93
CA LYS A 180 6.80 -10.85 -11.64
C LYS A 180 7.42 -12.05 -10.94
N LYS A 181 8.59 -11.87 -10.31
CA LYS A 181 9.31 -12.94 -9.59
C LYS A 181 8.73 -13.21 -8.20
N HIS A 182 8.39 -12.18 -7.44
CA HIS A 182 8.12 -12.32 -6.00
C HIS A 182 6.68 -12.00 -5.59
N ASN A 183 5.95 -11.23 -6.40
CA ASN A 183 4.70 -10.56 -6.03
C ASN A 183 4.86 -9.67 -4.76
N LEU A 184 3.81 -8.91 -4.44
CA LEU A 184 3.64 -8.30 -3.12
C LEU A 184 3.05 -9.33 -2.16
N TYR A 185 3.41 -9.22 -0.87
CA TYR A 185 2.82 -10.05 0.18
C TYR A 185 1.36 -9.64 0.42
N ASP A 186 0.43 -10.53 0.08
CA ASP A 186 -0.98 -10.18 -0.10
C ASP A 186 -1.94 -10.86 0.87
N VAL A 187 -1.43 -11.48 1.94
CA VAL A 187 -2.25 -12.18 2.96
C VAL A 187 -2.46 -11.38 4.24
N MET A 188 -2.03 -10.11 4.28
CA MET A 188 -2.32 -9.20 5.40
C MET A 188 -3.74 -8.62 5.28
N VAL A 189 -4.74 -9.47 5.54
CA VAL A 189 -6.16 -9.20 5.29
C VAL A 189 -6.79 -8.07 6.13
N LEU A 190 -6.02 -7.46 7.05
CA LEU A 190 -6.38 -6.25 7.82
C LEU A 190 -5.38 -5.09 7.62
N GLY A 191 -4.53 -5.15 6.59
CA GLY A 191 -3.53 -4.12 6.24
C GLY A 191 -2.16 -4.31 6.90
N GLY A 192 -1.21 -3.41 6.62
CA GLY A 192 0.16 -3.43 7.19
C GLY A 192 1.20 -4.20 6.37
N ALA A 193 0.84 -4.67 5.17
CA ALA A 193 1.78 -5.35 4.28
C ALA A 193 2.90 -4.44 3.76
N ASP A 194 2.68 -3.13 3.66
CA ASP A 194 3.70 -2.12 3.37
C ASP A 194 4.85 -2.16 4.39
N ARG A 195 4.53 -2.29 5.67
CA ARG A 195 5.51 -2.44 6.75
C ARG A 195 6.30 -3.75 6.63
N LEU A 196 5.60 -4.84 6.32
CA LEU A 196 6.23 -6.15 6.08
C LEU A 196 7.14 -6.14 4.85
N PHE A 197 6.75 -5.42 3.80
CA PHE A 197 7.55 -5.22 2.60
C PHE A 197 8.82 -4.42 2.90
N ALA A 198 8.71 -3.28 3.59
CA ALA A 198 9.88 -2.49 3.98
C ALA A 198 10.87 -3.32 4.83
N TYR A 199 10.38 -4.06 5.81
CA TYR A 199 11.23 -4.93 6.63
C TYR A 199 11.86 -6.10 5.85
N ALA A 200 11.12 -6.70 4.91
CA ALA A 200 11.67 -7.74 4.05
C ALA A 200 12.81 -7.20 3.18
N CYS A 201 12.63 -6.03 2.57
CA CYS A 201 13.70 -5.36 1.81
C CYS A 201 14.94 -5.11 2.67
N LEU A 202 14.76 -4.66 3.93
CA LEU A 202 15.84 -4.39 4.89
C LEU A 202 16.43 -5.63 5.58
N GLY A 203 15.83 -6.82 5.43
CA GLY A 203 16.28 -8.04 6.12
C GLY A 203 15.95 -8.10 7.62
N LYS A 204 15.04 -7.25 8.10
CA LYS A 204 14.63 -7.13 9.51
C LYS A 204 13.40 -8.01 9.81
N PHE A 205 13.54 -9.32 9.58
CA PHE A 205 12.41 -10.25 9.60
C PHE A 205 11.82 -10.47 10.99
N GLU A 206 12.66 -10.58 12.02
CA GLU A 206 12.23 -10.84 13.39
C GLU A 206 11.43 -9.67 13.95
N GLU A 207 11.84 -8.44 13.61
CA GLU A 207 11.09 -7.23 13.94
C GLU A 207 9.73 -7.20 13.24
N ALA A 208 9.67 -7.61 11.96
CA ALA A 208 8.40 -7.71 11.24
C ALA A 208 7.45 -8.70 11.90
N ILE A 209 7.93 -9.91 12.20
CA ILE A 209 7.16 -10.99 12.86
C ILE A 209 6.64 -10.52 14.22
N THR A 210 7.51 -9.92 15.03
CA THR A 210 7.18 -9.47 16.39
C THR A 210 6.13 -8.37 16.37
N LEU A 211 6.31 -7.35 15.51
CA LEU A 211 5.45 -6.17 15.49
C LEU A 211 4.11 -6.42 14.80
N ALA A 212 4.08 -7.31 13.81
CA ALA A 212 2.84 -7.72 13.15
C ALA A 212 2.13 -8.89 13.87
N ARG A 213 2.64 -9.31 15.04
CA ARG A 213 2.08 -10.38 15.87
C ARG A 213 1.82 -11.66 15.07
N LEU A 214 2.78 -12.05 14.23
CA LEU A 214 2.64 -13.26 13.41
C LEU A 214 2.90 -14.49 14.28
N GLY A 215 1.90 -15.35 14.49
CA GLY A 215 2.11 -16.66 15.09
C GLY A 215 2.97 -17.56 14.20
N PRO A 216 3.44 -18.72 14.71
CA PRO A 216 4.45 -19.54 14.04
C PRO A 216 4.15 -19.88 12.57
N ARG A 217 2.89 -20.24 12.25
CA ARG A 217 2.47 -20.55 10.87
C ARG A 217 2.54 -19.34 9.95
N ARG A 218 1.95 -18.21 10.38
CA ARG A 218 1.97 -16.96 9.61
C ARG A 218 3.37 -16.37 9.48
N ALA A 219 4.20 -16.54 10.51
CA ALA A 219 5.61 -16.16 10.48
C ALA A 219 6.36 -16.97 9.41
N GLN A 220 6.16 -18.29 9.35
CA GLN A 220 6.75 -19.12 8.30
C GLN A 220 6.27 -18.70 6.90
N HIS A 221 4.96 -18.52 6.72
CA HIS A 221 4.38 -18.05 5.46
C HIS A 221 4.98 -16.70 5.02
N TYR A 222 5.17 -15.77 5.96
CA TYR A 222 5.86 -14.50 5.69
C TYR A 222 7.32 -14.71 5.29
N LEU A 223 8.07 -15.54 6.01
CA LEU A 223 9.49 -15.79 5.74
C LEU A 223 9.73 -16.46 4.38
N ASP A 224 8.82 -17.35 3.96
CA ASP A 224 8.88 -18.02 2.67
C ASP A 224 8.77 -17.03 1.50
N TRP A 225 8.02 -15.93 1.69
CA TRP A 225 7.96 -14.82 0.75
C TRP A 225 9.12 -13.81 0.94
N ALA A 226 9.42 -13.44 2.18
CA ALA A 226 10.32 -12.33 2.51
C ALA A 226 11.80 -12.65 2.22
N LYS A 227 12.25 -13.88 2.48
CA LYS A 227 13.67 -14.26 2.29
C LYS A 227 14.09 -14.22 0.81
N PRO A 228 13.34 -14.79 -0.16
CA PRO A 228 13.68 -14.66 -1.58
C PRO A 228 13.68 -13.22 -2.09
N LEU A 229 12.72 -12.40 -1.63
CA LEU A 229 12.67 -10.98 -1.94
C LEU A 229 13.94 -10.28 -1.43
N HIS A 230 14.28 -10.48 -0.15
CA HIS A 230 15.48 -9.90 0.44
C HIS A 230 16.77 -10.36 -0.25
N GLN A 231 16.88 -11.62 -0.69
CA GLN A 231 18.03 -12.07 -1.47
C GLN A 231 18.20 -11.31 -2.79
N THR A 232 17.10 -10.81 -3.36
CA THR A 232 17.14 -10.00 -4.58
C THR A 232 17.39 -8.52 -4.29
N VAL A 233 16.81 -7.97 -3.21
CA VAL A 233 16.93 -6.54 -2.85
C VAL A 233 18.22 -6.25 -2.07
N CYS A 234 18.61 -7.14 -1.16
CA CYS A 234 19.80 -7.11 -0.32
C CYS A 234 19.98 -5.79 0.44
N GLY A 235 18.89 -5.21 0.94
CA GLY A 235 18.91 -3.89 1.60
C GLY A 235 19.19 -2.70 0.67
N ASN A 236 19.36 -2.94 -0.63
CA ASN A 236 19.59 -1.89 -1.63
C ASN A 236 18.27 -1.18 -1.96
N ILE A 237 17.89 -0.23 -1.12
CA ILE A 237 16.66 0.55 -1.24
C ILE A 237 17.03 1.98 -1.58
N GLY A 238 16.50 2.48 -2.70
CA GLY A 238 16.64 3.88 -3.11
C GLY A 238 15.57 4.77 -2.48
N VAL A 239 15.79 6.08 -2.56
CA VAL A 239 14.82 7.09 -2.13
C VAL A 239 14.77 8.21 -3.16
N ILE A 240 13.59 8.78 -3.36
CA ILE A 240 13.44 10.08 -4.03
C ILE A 240 13.36 11.14 -2.96
N GLU A 241 14.31 12.07 -2.94
CA GLU A 241 14.27 13.18 -2.00
C GLU A 241 13.15 14.14 -2.37
N GLY A 242 12.17 14.28 -1.50
CA GLY A 242 11.00 15.08 -1.80
C GLY A 242 9.88 14.82 -0.83
N ARG A 243 8.93 15.76 -0.83
CA ARG A 243 7.78 15.73 0.05
C ARG A 243 6.58 15.13 -0.66
N ILE A 244 5.83 14.33 0.09
CA ILE A 244 4.45 13.99 -0.21
C ILE A 244 3.49 14.55 0.83
N TYR A 245 2.27 14.82 0.38
CA TYR A 245 1.13 15.11 1.22
C TYR A 245 0.22 13.90 1.27
N HIS A 246 -0.14 13.46 2.46
CA HIS A 246 -1.10 12.39 2.68
C HIS A 246 -2.44 13.03 3.06
N LEU A 247 -3.42 12.81 2.19
CA LEU A 247 -4.78 13.32 2.33
C LEU A 247 -5.43 12.70 3.56
N TRP A 248 -6.24 13.49 4.24
CA TRP A 248 -6.91 13.03 5.45
C TRP A 248 -8.01 12.00 5.10
N HIS A 249 -8.12 10.93 5.91
CA HIS A 249 -9.18 9.91 5.82
C HIS A 249 -9.36 9.25 7.20
N GLY A 250 -10.01 9.95 8.11
CA GLY A 250 -10.20 9.48 9.48
C GLY A 250 -8.96 9.62 10.37
N THR A 251 -9.19 9.48 11.67
CA THR A 251 -8.11 9.61 12.67
C THR A 251 -7.21 8.38 12.68
N VAL A 252 -5.91 8.59 12.94
CA VAL A 252 -4.93 7.49 13.01
C VAL A 252 -5.28 6.48 14.11
N SER A 253 -5.83 6.95 15.25
CA SER A 253 -6.25 6.09 16.36
C SER A 253 -7.34 5.09 15.97
N ASP A 254 -8.27 5.50 15.12
CA ASP A 254 -9.39 4.66 14.67
C ASP A 254 -8.94 3.50 13.77
N ARG A 255 -7.73 3.57 13.23
CA ARG A 255 -7.13 2.54 12.37
C ARG A 255 -6.64 1.30 13.15
N ARG A 256 -6.53 1.40 14.49
CA ARG A 256 -6.24 0.29 15.42
C ARG A 256 -5.09 -0.61 14.97
N TYR A 257 -3.98 0.01 14.55
CA TYR A 257 -2.86 -0.66 13.88
C TYR A 257 -2.24 -1.80 14.68
N ILE A 258 -2.21 -1.69 16.02
CA ILE A 258 -1.65 -2.71 16.90
C ILE A 258 -2.72 -3.77 17.21
N GLU A 259 -3.90 -3.32 17.64
CA GLU A 259 -4.97 -4.17 18.14
C GLU A 259 -5.53 -5.08 17.05
N ARG A 260 -5.54 -4.64 15.79
CA ARG A 260 -6.05 -5.45 14.68
C ARG A 260 -5.21 -6.71 14.42
N HIS A 261 -3.89 -6.64 14.59
CA HIS A 261 -3.00 -7.77 14.34
C HIS A 261 -3.07 -8.80 15.46
N GLU A 262 -3.17 -8.33 16.70
CA GLU A 262 -3.45 -9.18 17.86
C GLU A 262 -4.83 -9.84 17.75
N ALA A 263 -5.87 -9.10 17.37
CA ALA A 263 -7.21 -9.64 17.17
C ALA A 263 -7.24 -10.72 16.06
N LEU A 264 -6.52 -10.50 14.96
CA LEU A 264 -6.42 -11.46 13.85
C LEU A 264 -5.73 -12.77 14.29
N GLU A 265 -4.65 -12.65 15.06
CA GLU A 265 -3.92 -13.79 15.60
C GLU A 265 -4.76 -14.56 16.63
N ASN A 266 -5.42 -13.87 17.55
CA ASN A 266 -6.31 -14.47 18.55
C ASN A 266 -7.53 -15.16 17.91
N ALA A 267 -7.99 -14.66 16.76
CA ALA A 267 -9.03 -15.31 15.96
C ALA A 267 -8.53 -16.56 15.19
N GLY A 268 -7.24 -16.87 15.25
CA GLY A 268 -6.64 -18.06 14.65
C GLY A 268 -6.59 -18.00 13.13
N PHE A 269 -6.43 -16.81 12.53
CA PHE A 269 -6.36 -16.69 11.07
C PHE A 269 -5.20 -17.52 10.47
N ASP A 270 -5.55 -18.45 9.60
CA ASP A 270 -4.61 -19.25 8.80
C ASP A 270 -4.84 -18.91 7.31
N PRO A 271 -3.87 -18.31 6.61
CA PRO A 271 -4.04 -17.93 5.20
C PRO A 271 -4.25 -19.14 4.28
N ASP A 272 -3.70 -20.31 4.61
CA ASP A 272 -3.81 -21.51 3.77
C ASP A 272 -5.19 -22.17 3.89
N GLN A 273 -5.90 -21.90 4.98
CA GLN A 273 -7.21 -22.50 5.25
C GLN A 273 -8.36 -21.52 5.03
N HIS A 274 -8.20 -20.26 5.43
CA HIS A 274 -9.31 -19.33 5.57
C HIS A 274 -9.54 -18.46 4.34
N ILE A 275 -8.55 -18.29 3.47
CA ILE A 275 -8.72 -17.56 2.22
C ILE A 275 -8.32 -18.43 1.02
N ALA A 276 -8.98 -18.19 -0.11
CA ALA A 276 -8.65 -18.80 -1.39
C ALA A 276 -8.84 -17.79 -2.52
N LEU A 277 -8.16 -18.00 -3.64
CA LEU A 277 -8.34 -17.16 -4.81
C LEU A 277 -9.70 -17.43 -5.45
N GLY A 278 -10.49 -16.38 -5.61
CA GLY A 278 -11.68 -16.38 -6.44
C GLY A 278 -11.35 -16.38 -7.93
N THR A 279 -12.39 -16.47 -8.77
CA THR A 279 -12.25 -16.50 -10.23
C THR A 279 -11.63 -15.21 -10.79
N SER A 280 -11.90 -14.09 -10.13
CA SER A 280 -11.39 -12.76 -10.43
C SER A 280 -9.93 -12.54 -9.99
N GLY A 281 -9.36 -13.52 -9.28
CA GLY A 281 -8.05 -13.42 -8.66
C GLY A 281 -8.02 -12.65 -7.35
N ALA A 282 -9.14 -12.09 -6.85
CA ALA A 282 -9.21 -11.54 -5.49
C ALA A 282 -9.34 -12.65 -4.44
N TRP A 283 -9.05 -12.33 -3.16
CA TRP A 283 -9.27 -13.27 -2.06
C TRP A 283 -10.75 -13.41 -1.73
N GLU A 284 -11.14 -14.64 -1.45
CA GLU A 284 -12.44 -15.01 -0.91
C GLU A 284 -12.28 -15.79 0.39
N TRP A 285 -13.19 -15.58 1.33
CA TRP A 285 -13.29 -16.44 2.51
C TRP A 285 -13.69 -17.86 2.11
N THR A 286 -12.91 -18.85 2.54
CA THR A 286 -13.31 -20.26 2.39
C THR A 286 -14.40 -20.61 3.38
N SER A 287 -15.05 -21.77 3.19
CA SER A 287 -15.98 -22.33 4.18
C SER A 287 -15.35 -22.64 5.54
N ALA A 288 -14.02 -22.75 5.63
CA ALA A 288 -13.30 -22.98 6.88
C ALA A 288 -13.17 -21.70 7.72
N ALA A 289 -13.24 -20.51 7.10
CA ALA A 289 -13.11 -19.24 7.79
C ALA A 289 -14.26 -19.02 8.80
N PRO A 290 -13.97 -18.94 10.12
CA PRO A 290 -14.99 -18.76 11.14
C PRO A 290 -15.77 -17.45 10.99
N ALA A 291 -17.05 -17.44 11.37
CA ALA A 291 -17.89 -16.25 11.30
C ALA A 291 -17.33 -15.07 12.11
N SER A 292 -16.67 -15.33 13.24
CA SER A 292 -16.00 -14.31 14.06
C SER A 292 -14.88 -13.60 13.31
N LEU A 293 -14.10 -14.34 12.51
CA LEU A 293 -13.01 -13.82 11.72
C LEU A 293 -13.52 -12.97 10.54
N ARG A 294 -14.59 -13.41 9.89
CA ARG A 294 -15.28 -12.62 8.85
C ARG A 294 -15.83 -11.32 9.40
N ARG A 295 -16.47 -11.36 10.58
CA ARG A 295 -16.96 -10.17 11.28
C ARG A 295 -15.82 -9.23 11.66
N LEU A 296 -14.70 -9.75 12.17
CA LEU A 296 -13.51 -8.94 12.48
C LEU A 296 -13.04 -8.10 11.28
N ALA A 297 -13.01 -8.70 10.09
CA ALA A 297 -12.63 -7.98 8.87
C ALA A 297 -13.64 -6.91 8.44
N GLN A 298 -14.94 -7.18 8.60
CA GLN A 298 -16.00 -6.21 8.33
C GLN A 298 -15.95 -5.02 9.31
N ASP A 299 -15.85 -5.32 10.61
CA ASP A 299 -15.78 -4.33 11.68
C ASP A 299 -14.51 -3.47 11.58
N HIS A 300 -13.43 -4.02 11.00
CA HIS A 300 -12.21 -3.26 10.72
C HIS A 300 -12.49 -2.06 9.80
N PHE A 301 -13.28 -2.25 8.74
CA PHE A 301 -13.61 -1.16 7.82
C PHE A 301 -14.46 -0.09 8.46
N GLN A 302 -15.53 -0.48 9.16
CA GLN A 302 -16.45 0.45 9.80
C GLN A 302 -15.77 1.31 10.87
N ALA A 303 -14.84 0.72 11.62
CA ALA A 303 -14.17 1.41 12.69
C ALA A 303 -13.15 2.46 12.23
N ARG A 304 -12.72 2.44 10.96
CA ARG A 304 -11.79 3.45 10.42
C ARG A 304 -12.41 4.83 10.35
N ASN A 305 -13.74 4.89 10.28
CA ASN A 305 -14.52 6.10 10.47
C ASN A 305 -14.04 7.28 9.61
N GLU A 306 -13.82 7.04 8.33
CA GLU A 306 -13.01 7.91 7.47
C GLU A 306 -13.63 9.27 7.15
N ASP A 307 -14.93 9.46 7.43
CA ASP A 307 -15.65 10.72 7.21
C ASP A 307 -15.96 11.52 8.51
N SER A 308 -15.62 10.97 9.70
CA SER A 308 -16.00 11.57 10.99
C SER A 308 -15.15 12.73 11.47
#